data_AF-A0A401JCB4-F1
#
_entry.id   AF-A0A401JCB4-F1
#
_cell.length_a   1.000
_cell.length_b   1.000
_cell.length_c   1.000
_cell.angle_alpha   90.00
_cell.angle_beta   90.00
_cell.angle_gamma   90.00
#
_symmetry.space_group_name_H-M   'P 1'
#
loop_
_entity.id
_entity.type
_entity.pdbx_description
1 polymer ?
#
loop_
_entity_poly.entity_id
_entity_poly.type
_entity_poly.pdbx_seq_one_letter_code
_entity_poly.pdbx_strand_id
1 'polypeptide(L)'
;MRISILYTVIVFSLALDARADGFAIIDEHVNLNNNIIVEAGDVEKLDQSDGTNSNNEILKINSRCLQPSGYMGYWGYGKKAGLLLVDNARTTKLALLESSVGSIKVTINPVLIVECPTTFSDGDQQKLIDDIKKRIEQLKKQSGKQ
;
A
#
# COMPACT_ATOMS: atom_id res chain seq x y z
N MET A 1 30.82 61.43 43.43
CA MET A 1 29.40 61.24 43.13
C MET A 1 29.29 60.05 42.18
N ARG A 2 28.83 58.89 42.67
CA ARG A 2 28.88 57.60 41.96
C ARG A 2 27.61 57.46 41.11
N ILE A 3 27.77 57.27 39.80
CA ILE A 3 26.66 57.02 38.87
C ILE A 3 26.68 55.52 38.57
N SER A 4 25.77 54.80 39.22
CA SER A 4 25.48 53.38 38.96
C SER A 4 24.58 53.28 37.73
N ILE A 5 25.10 52.78 36.61
CA ILE A 5 24.29 52.47 35.43
C ILE A 5 23.97 50.99 35.45
N LEU A 6 22.67 50.72 35.62
CA LEU A 6 22.03 49.42 35.71
C LEU A 6 22.20 48.67 34.38
N TYR A 7 22.76 47.45 34.42
CA TYR A 7 22.80 46.55 33.27
C TYR A 7 21.41 45.93 33.05
N THR A 8 20.70 46.38 32.02
CA THR A 8 19.45 45.75 31.57
C THR A 8 19.80 44.53 30.72
N VAL A 9 19.69 43.33 31.28
CA VAL A 9 19.78 42.06 30.54
C VAL A 9 18.49 41.89 29.75
N ILE A 10 18.54 42.16 28.44
CA ILE A 10 17.46 41.84 27.51
C ILE A 10 17.58 40.36 27.16
N VAL A 11 16.83 39.51 27.87
CA VAL A 11 16.62 38.11 27.47
C VAL A 11 15.57 38.10 26.37
N PHE A 12 16.01 38.07 25.11
CA PHE A 12 15.14 37.83 23.96
C PHE A 12 14.81 36.34 23.90
N SER A 13 13.78 35.93 24.63
CA SER A 13 13.16 34.62 24.47
C SER A 13 12.39 34.60 23.15
N LEU A 14 13.05 34.24 22.06
CA LEU A 14 12.37 33.75 20.86
C LEU A 14 11.85 32.33 21.16
N ALA A 15 10.79 32.23 21.95
CA ALA A 15 9.92 31.07 21.90
C ALA A 15 9.11 31.20 20.61
N LEU A 16 9.69 30.78 19.49
CA LEU A 16 8.86 30.40 18.35
C LEU A 16 8.08 29.16 18.79
N ASP A 17 6.79 29.37 19.06
CA ASP A 17 5.81 28.31 19.12
C ASP A 17 5.79 27.57 17.78
N ALA A 18 6.63 26.53 17.68
CA ALA A 18 6.41 25.43 16.74
C ALA A 18 5.22 24.61 17.27
N ARG A 19 4.02 25.20 17.19
CA ARG A 19 2.74 24.55 17.48
C ARG A 19 1.89 24.52 16.22
N ALA A 20 2.21 23.58 15.35
CA ALA A 20 1.28 22.96 14.42
C ALA A 20 1.96 21.67 13.92
N ASP A 21 1.19 20.62 13.67
CA ASP A 21 1.60 19.32 13.07
C ASP A 21 1.74 18.12 14.04
N GLY A 22 1.58 18.32 15.36
CA GLY A 22 1.56 17.20 16.31
C GLY A 22 0.20 16.53 16.51
N PHE A 23 -0.90 17.24 16.27
CA PHE A 23 -2.24 16.75 16.62
C PHE A 23 -2.96 15.99 15.52
N ALA A 24 -2.61 16.19 14.25
CA ALA A 24 -3.20 15.42 13.15
C ALA A 24 -2.70 13.96 13.09
N ILE A 25 -1.52 13.69 13.64
CA ILE A 25 -0.91 12.34 13.65
C ILE A 25 -1.52 11.45 14.74
N ILE A 26 -2.16 12.02 15.76
CA ILE A 26 -2.65 11.27 16.92
C ILE A 26 -4.03 10.65 16.65
N ASP A 27 -4.91 11.33 15.92
CA ASP A 27 -6.29 10.86 15.72
C ASP A 27 -6.37 9.65 14.78
N GLU A 28 -5.54 9.62 13.72
CA GLU A 28 -5.44 8.45 12.83
C GLU A 28 -4.72 7.25 13.49
N HIS A 29 -3.79 7.50 14.43
CA HIS A 29 -3.10 6.43 15.17
C HIS A 29 -4.04 5.66 16.11
N VAL A 30 -5.00 6.36 16.75
CA VAL A 30 -5.99 5.71 17.64
C VAL A 30 -6.85 4.71 16.87
N ASN A 31 -7.13 4.98 15.59
CA ASN A 31 -7.92 4.08 14.77
C ASN A 31 -7.15 2.81 14.38
N LEU A 32 -5.81 2.81 14.39
CA LEU A 32 -5.00 1.60 14.16
C LEU A 32 -4.91 0.68 15.39
N ASN A 33 -5.01 1.22 16.62
CA ASN A 33 -4.81 0.45 17.86
C ASN A 33 -5.82 -0.69 18.08
N ASN A 34 -6.97 -0.67 17.41
CA ASN A 34 -7.99 -1.72 17.49
C ASN A 34 -7.99 -2.66 16.27
N ASN A 35 -6.96 -2.59 15.43
CA ASN A 35 -6.80 -3.48 14.29
C ASN A 35 -5.52 -4.29 14.40
N ILE A 36 -5.60 -5.56 14.00
CA ILE A 36 -4.45 -6.43 13.84
C ILE A 36 -3.93 -6.25 12.42
N ILE A 37 -2.63 -5.98 12.27
CA ILE A 37 -1.96 -6.02 10.97
C ILE A 37 -1.78 -7.48 10.57
N VAL A 38 -2.49 -7.89 9.53
CA VAL A 38 -2.39 -9.24 8.97
C VAL A 38 -1.32 -9.31 7.89
N GLU A 39 -1.11 -8.21 7.18
CA GLU A 39 -0.18 -8.16 6.06
C GLU A 39 0.33 -6.75 5.81
N ALA A 40 1.55 -6.63 5.30
CA ALA A 40 2.17 -5.36 4.94
C ALA A 40 2.94 -5.54 3.62
N GLY A 41 2.91 -4.53 2.77
CA GLY A 41 3.65 -4.57 1.51
C GLY A 41 3.18 -3.54 0.49
N ASP A 42 3.65 -3.73 -0.73
CA ASP A 42 3.23 -2.93 -1.88
C ASP A 42 1.85 -3.41 -2.36
N VAL A 43 0.93 -2.46 -2.46
CA VAL A 43 -0.39 -2.64 -3.03
C VAL A 43 -0.35 -2.22 -4.49
N GLU A 44 -0.69 -3.14 -5.39
CA GLU A 44 -0.83 -2.89 -6.81
C GLU A 44 -2.30 -2.98 -7.22
N LYS A 45 -2.74 -2.06 -8.09
CA LYS A 45 -4.03 -2.21 -8.77
C LYS A 45 -3.84 -3.19 -9.91
N LEU A 46 -4.70 -4.21 -9.98
CA LEU A 46 -4.69 -5.16 -11.09
C LEU A 46 -5.48 -4.59 -12.25
N ASP A 47 -4.84 -4.51 -13.41
CA ASP A 47 -5.51 -4.16 -14.66
C ASP A 47 -6.46 -5.30 -15.04
N GLN A 48 -7.74 -4.99 -15.17
CA GLN A 48 -8.70 -5.89 -15.79
C GLN A 48 -8.56 -5.75 -17.29
N SER A 49 -7.80 -6.65 -17.92
CA SER A 49 -7.47 -6.64 -19.34
C SER A 49 -8.68 -6.77 -20.28
N ASP A 50 -9.88 -6.99 -19.77
CA ASP A 50 -10.99 -7.48 -20.56
C ASP A 50 -11.85 -6.35 -21.18
N GLY A 51 -11.46 -5.08 -21.04
CA GLY A 51 -12.21 -3.94 -21.60
C GLY A 51 -13.63 -3.77 -21.05
N THR A 52 -14.04 -4.66 -20.15
CA THR A 52 -15.28 -4.58 -19.40
C THR A 52 -15.05 -3.55 -18.30
N ASN A 53 -15.78 -2.44 -18.35
CA ASN A 53 -15.86 -1.46 -17.28
C ASN A 53 -16.53 -2.08 -16.04
N SER A 54 -15.94 -3.12 -15.46
CA SER A 54 -16.32 -3.57 -14.14
C SER A 54 -15.88 -2.47 -13.20
N ASN A 55 -16.83 -1.76 -12.63
CA ASN A 55 -16.64 -0.75 -11.58
C ASN A 55 -15.95 -1.29 -10.31
N ASN A 56 -15.45 -2.52 -10.35
CA ASN A 56 -14.87 -3.25 -9.24
C ASN A 56 -13.36 -3.27 -9.42
N GLU A 57 -12.69 -2.29 -8.84
CA GLU A 57 -11.23 -2.25 -8.79
C GLU A 57 -10.74 -3.44 -7.97
N ILE A 58 -9.79 -4.22 -8.50
CA ILE A 58 -9.13 -5.27 -7.73
C ILE A 58 -7.73 -4.79 -7.38
N LEU A 59 -7.44 -4.79 -6.08
CA LEU A 59 -6.12 -4.48 -5.54
C LEU A 59 -5.46 -5.78 -5.11
N LYS A 60 -4.13 -5.81 -5.16
CA LYS A 60 -3.34 -6.95 -4.72
C LYS A 60 -2.27 -6.48 -3.76
N ILE A 61 -2.18 -7.16 -2.63
CA ILE A 61 -1.08 -7.04 -1.66
C ILE A 61 -0.47 -8.43 -1.52
N ASN A 62 0.81 -8.56 -1.85
CA ASN A 62 1.53 -9.84 -1.94
C ASN A 62 0.73 -10.91 -2.72
N SER A 63 0.16 -11.92 -2.03
CA SER A 63 -0.62 -13.01 -2.64
C SER A 63 -2.13 -12.89 -2.45
N ARG A 64 -2.63 -11.80 -1.87
CA ARG A 64 -4.06 -11.58 -1.61
C ARG A 64 -4.64 -10.53 -2.54
N CYS A 65 -5.84 -10.79 -3.03
CA CYS A 65 -6.61 -9.82 -3.78
C CYS A 65 -7.77 -9.27 -2.95
N LEU A 66 -7.97 -7.97 -3.11
CA LEU A 66 -8.85 -7.15 -2.30
C LEU A 66 -9.75 -6.37 -3.22
N GLN A 67 -11.05 -6.40 -2.96
CA GLN A 67 -12.02 -5.54 -3.61
C GLN A 67 -12.49 -4.48 -2.61
N PRO A 68 -12.21 -3.18 -2.83
CA PRO A 68 -12.73 -2.12 -1.99
C PRO A 68 -14.24 -2.02 -2.12
N SER A 69 -14.93 -1.73 -1.02
CA SER A 69 -16.40 -1.64 -1.00
C SER A 69 -16.94 -0.32 -1.57
N GLY A 70 -16.09 0.51 -2.17
CA GLY A 70 -16.42 1.83 -2.69
C GLY A 70 -15.32 2.37 -3.61
N TYR A 71 -15.56 3.55 -4.15
CA TYR A 71 -14.60 4.23 -5.02
C TYR A 71 -13.37 4.68 -4.23
N MET A 72 -12.19 4.21 -4.61
CA MET A 72 -10.93 4.55 -3.93
C MET A 72 -10.27 5.83 -4.43
N GLY A 73 -10.93 6.57 -5.33
CA GLY A 73 -10.34 7.75 -5.94
C GLY A 73 -9.39 7.38 -7.08
N TYR A 74 -8.60 8.36 -7.50
CA TYR A 74 -7.56 8.16 -8.51
C TYR A 74 -6.38 7.39 -7.92
N TRP A 75 -6.13 6.16 -8.41
CA TRP A 75 -4.99 5.35 -7.96
C TRP A 75 -3.65 5.89 -8.45
N GLY A 76 -3.60 6.44 -9.67
CA GLY A 76 -2.36 6.82 -10.33
C GLY A 76 -1.59 5.64 -10.91
N TYR A 77 -0.32 5.89 -11.25
CA TYR A 77 0.61 4.87 -11.74
C TYR A 77 1.42 4.28 -10.58
N GLY A 78 1.66 2.97 -10.64
CA GLY A 78 2.57 2.28 -9.72
C GLY A 78 1.91 1.69 -8.49
N LYS A 79 2.76 1.25 -7.56
CA LYS A 79 2.37 0.59 -6.31
C LYS A 79 2.33 1.62 -5.17
N LYS A 80 1.45 1.38 -4.19
CA LYS A 80 1.37 2.17 -2.96
C LYS A 80 1.70 1.30 -1.76
N ALA A 81 2.44 1.81 -0.80
CA ALA A 81 2.64 1.08 0.45
C ALA A 81 1.30 0.92 1.18
N GLY A 82 1.04 -0.27 1.71
CA GLY A 82 -0.21 -0.53 2.42
C GLY A 82 -0.12 -1.62 3.48
N LEU A 83 -1.12 -1.61 4.36
CA LEU A 83 -1.32 -2.57 5.44
C LEU A 83 -2.72 -3.17 5.33
N LEU A 84 -2.79 -4.49 5.38
CA LEU A 84 -4.04 -5.21 5.56
C LEU A 84 -4.34 -5.33 7.05
N LEU A 85 -5.50 -4.79 7.43
CA LEU A 85 -5.94 -4.66 8.80
C LEU A 85 -7.20 -5.50 9.02
N VAL A 86 -7.31 -6.10 10.21
CA VAL A 86 -8.54 -6.77 10.65
C VAL A 86 -8.94 -6.22 12.01
N ASP A 87 -10.18 -5.75 12.13
CA ASP A 87 -10.72 -5.29 13.42
C ASP A 87 -11.29 -6.43 14.27
N ASN A 88 -11.66 -6.10 15.51
CA ASN A 88 -12.28 -7.05 16.44
C ASN A 88 -13.61 -7.63 15.93
N ALA A 89 -14.31 -6.94 15.02
CA ALA A 89 -15.51 -7.43 14.35
C ALA A 89 -15.20 -8.31 13.12
N ARG A 90 -13.91 -8.63 12.89
CA ARG A 90 -13.39 -9.38 11.74
C ARG A 90 -13.63 -8.69 10.39
N THR A 91 -13.80 -7.37 10.40
CA THR A 91 -13.88 -6.57 9.18
C THR A 91 -12.47 -6.35 8.66
N THR A 92 -12.28 -6.61 7.36
CA THR A 92 -10.99 -6.39 6.70
C THR A 92 -10.94 -4.98 6.13
N LYS A 93 -9.82 -4.29 6.35
CA LYS A 93 -9.58 -2.92 5.89
C LYS A 93 -8.19 -2.85 5.26
N LEU A 94 -8.03 -1.99 4.27
CA LEU A 94 -6.75 -1.67 3.67
C LEU A 94 -6.38 -0.24 4.06
N ALA A 95 -5.26 -0.09 4.77
CA ALA A 95 -4.66 1.21 5.02
C ALA A 95 -3.60 1.47 3.96
N LEU A 96 -3.75 2.56 3.20
CA LEU A 96 -2.79 3.02 2.22
C LEU A 96 -1.97 4.17 2.79
N LEU A 97 -0.66 4.07 2.62
CA LEU A 97 0.31 5.05 3.12
C LEU A 97 0.78 5.90 1.94
N GLU A 98 0.49 7.18 2.00
CA GLU A 98 0.90 8.16 0.99
C GLU A 98 1.88 9.17 1.63
N SER A 99 3.00 9.42 0.95
CA SER A 99 3.92 10.46 1.39
C SER A 99 3.28 11.82 1.18
N SER A 100 3.27 12.63 2.24
CA SER A 100 2.88 14.04 2.22
C SER A 100 4.06 14.88 2.70
N VAL A 101 4.03 16.19 2.45
CA VAL A 101 5.12 17.09 2.86
C VAL A 101 5.24 17.05 4.39
N GLY A 102 6.35 16.50 4.88
CA GLY A 102 6.65 16.37 6.31
C GLY A 102 5.86 15.31 7.08
N SER A 103 5.03 14.50 6.41
CA SER A 103 4.18 13.49 7.09
C SER A 103 3.83 12.30 6.19
N ILE A 104 3.21 11.28 6.78
CA ILE A 104 2.60 10.17 6.04
C ILE A 104 1.10 10.27 6.25
N LYS A 105 0.35 10.36 5.16
CA LYS A 105 -1.11 10.32 5.17
C LYS A 105 -1.55 8.86 5.12
N VAL A 106 -2.43 8.44 6.03
CA VAL A 106 -2.94 7.07 6.07
C VAL A 106 -4.42 7.07 5.70
N THR A 107 -4.78 6.42 4.59
CA THR A 107 -6.19 6.31 4.19
C THR A 107 -6.67 4.88 4.39
N ILE A 108 -7.67 4.68 5.26
CA ILE A 108 -8.21 3.36 5.60
C ILE A 108 -9.53 3.14 4.85
N ASN A 109 -9.61 2.07 4.07
CA ASN A 109 -10.81 1.71 3.31
C ASN A 109 -11.25 0.28 3.64
N PRO A 110 -12.56 0.02 3.82
CA PRO A 110 -13.06 -1.34 3.93
C PRO A 110 -12.87 -2.10 2.62
N VAL A 111 -12.42 -3.35 2.74
CA VAL A 111 -12.16 -4.24 1.61
C VAL A 111 -12.71 -5.63 1.87
N LEU A 112 -13.04 -6.33 0.79
CA LEU A 112 -13.37 -7.75 0.78
C LEU A 112 -12.20 -8.53 0.21
N ILE A 113 -11.84 -9.65 0.84
CA ILE A 113 -10.88 -10.58 0.27
C ILE A 113 -11.59 -11.37 -0.83
N VAL A 114 -11.04 -11.32 -2.04
CA VAL A 114 -11.57 -12.00 -3.22
C VAL A 114 -10.50 -12.88 -3.85
N GLU A 115 -10.93 -13.78 -4.73
CA GLU A 115 -9.99 -14.56 -5.54
C GLU A 115 -9.22 -13.63 -6.48
N CYS A 116 -7.90 -13.83 -6.55
CA CYS A 116 -7.10 -13.08 -7.49
C CYS A 116 -7.48 -13.47 -8.92
N PRO A 117 -7.78 -12.50 -9.79
CA PRO A 117 -7.97 -12.81 -11.20
C PRO A 117 -6.69 -13.50 -11.68
N THR A 118 -6.85 -14.65 -12.30
CA THR A 118 -5.78 -15.29 -13.03
C THR A 118 -5.56 -14.46 -14.29
N THR A 119 -4.90 -13.31 -14.15
CA THR A 119 -4.33 -12.63 -15.30
C THR A 119 -3.24 -13.55 -15.79
N PHE A 120 -3.56 -14.36 -16.80
CA PHE A 120 -2.54 -14.98 -17.63
C PHE A 120 -1.76 -13.82 -18.24
N SER A 121 -0.69 -13.39 -17.58
CA SER A 121 0.26 -12.47 -18.17
C SER A 121 0.76 -13.17 -19.42
N ASP A 122 0.63 -12.56 -20.60
CA ASP A 122 1.01 -13.18 -21.87
C ASP A 122 2.46 -13.73 -21.82
N GLY A 123 3.32 -13.13 -20.99
CA GLY A 123 4.68 -13.61 -20.70
C GLY A 123 4.75 -14.96 -19.96
N ASP A 124 3.80 -15.24 -19.05
CA ASP A 124 3.77 -16.49 -18.28
C ASP A 124 3.20 -17.66 -19.10
N GLN A 125 2.23 -17.40 -19.99
CA GLN A 125 1.80 -18.40 -20.96
C GLN A 125 2.91 -18.76 -21.94
N GLN A 126 3.62 -17.75 -22.47
CA GLN A 126 4.71 -18.00 -23.42
C GLN A 126 5.83 -18.82 -22.76
N LYS A 127 6.18 -18.50 -21.51
CA LYS A 127 7.17 -19.24 -20.73
C LYS A 127 6.74 -20.68 -20.45
N LEU A 128 5.46 -20.91 -20.14
CA LEU A 128 4.90 -22.25 -19.95
C LEU A 128 4.92 -23.06 -21.25
N ILE A 129 4.57 -22.44 -22.38
CA ILE A 129 4.60 -23.06 -23.72
C ILE A 129 6.03 -23.46 -24.10
N ASP A 130 7.01 -22.59 -23.83
CA ASP A 130 8.41 -22.86 -24.14
C ASP A 130 8.98 -23.98 -23.27
N ASP A 131 8.62 -24.05 -21.99
CA ASP A 131 8.99 -25.15 -21.09
C ASP A 131 8.39 -26.49 -21.53
N ILE A 132 7.12 -26.48 -21.97
CA ILE A 132 6.45 -27.68 -22.52
C ILE A 132 7.14 -28.15 -23.80
N LYS A 133 7.45 -27.24 -24.73
CA LYS A 133 8.16 -27.57 -25.98
C LYS A 133 9.52 -28.21 -25.70
N LYS A 134 10.29 -27.63 -24.76
CA LYS A 134 11.60 -28.14 -24.38
C LYS A 134 11.52 -29.56 -23.79
N ARG A 135 10.51 -29.84 -22.96
CA ARG A 135 10.27 -31.20 -22.44
C ARG A 135 9.89 -32.19 -23.53
N ILE A 136 9.04 -31.79 -24.49
CA ILE A 136 8.66 -32.66 -25.61
C ILE A 136 9.89 -33.03 -26.46
N GLU A 137 10.79 -32.07 -26.72
CA GLU A 137 12.04 -32.36 -27.45
C GLU A 137 12.97 -33.32 -26.70
N GLN A 138 13.07 -33.16 -25.38
CA GLN A 138 13.85 -34.08 -24.53
C GLN A 138 13.29 -35.50 -24.57
N LEU A 139 11.96 -35.64 -24.50
CA LEU A 139 11.28 -36.94 -24.59
C LEU A 139 11.45 -37.58 -25.97
N LYS A 140 11.37 -36.80 -27.06
CA LYS A 140 11.64 -37.29 -28.42
C LYS A 140 13.07 -37.83 -28.58
N LYS A 141 14.07 -37.15 -28.00
CA LYS A 141 15.47 -37.61 -28.02
C LYS A 141 15.69 -38.89 -27.23
N GLN A 142 14.90 -39.14 -26.19
CA GLN A 142 14.94 -40.37 -25.41
C GLN A 142 14.22 -41.53 -26.12
N SER A 143 13.11 -41.24 -26.81
CA SER A 143 12.32 -42.23 -27.56
C SER A 143 12.97 -42.69 -28.87
N GLY A 144 13.81 -41.86 -29.51
CA GLY A 144 14.48 -42.19 -30.78
C GLY A 144 15.82 -42.92 -30.67
N LYS A 145 16.18 -43.41 -29.47
CA LYS A 145 17.42 -44.16 -29.20
C LYS A 145 17.20 -45.68 -29.03
N GLN A 146 16.07 -46.20 -29.51
CA GLN A 146 15.82 -47.64 -29.60
C GLN A 146 16.13 -48.16 -31.00
#